data_AF-A0AAU4ELZ1-F1
#
_entry.id   AF-A0AAU4ELZ1-F1
#
_cell.length_a   1.000
_cell.length_b   1.000
_cell.length_c   1.000
_cell.angle_alpha   90.00
_cell.angle_beta   90.00
_cell.angle_gamma   90.00
#
_symmetry.space_group_name_H-M   'P 1'
#
loop_
_entity.id
_entity.type
_entity.pdbx_description
1 polymer ?
#
loop_
_entity_poly.entity_id
_entity_poly.type
_entity_poly.pdbx_seq_one_letter_code
_entity_poly.pdbx_strand_id
1 'polypeptide(L)'
;MGDLLGIAEPDDDETLGKIGDLLARLISDQRPLPEIDAVRRLVKAGAPVLEHPVMDAVFDAFLALKNRTVSRNMYRSYESHVRLYLRPHLGRVRRDRLRVGHLEAMFEAIVERNEVIAEFRASGDRRKIAAVKWQRPVGPASLHRSKETLRAILRPAVDEGLLTHNVAKLVKLPAAERPKPKLWPPERVALWQRTGKVPYPVMVWTKEQTGAFLDFVVNHPLYPLFHSIAHTGLRRGEGCGQRRSDTHLDVGAIEVTNQIVQYGWETGQSKPKTPRRRARSPSTRTRSWYCGCSWPARTRPKRAWATIGSRTTWCSPGRTTARCTRLTWRTSSLG
;
A
#
# COMPACT_ATOMS: atom_id res chain seq x y z
N MET A 1 -23.56 -51.22 12.25
CA MET A 1 -23.20 -50.00 12.99
C MET A 1 -21.75 -50.07 13.51
N GLY A 2 -21.37 -51.12 14.26
CA GLY A 2 -20.00 -51.31 14.77
C GLY A 2 -18.91 -51.37 13.69
N ASP A 3 -19.14 -52.10 12.60
CA ASP A 3 -18.14 -52.25 11.52
C ASP A 3 -17.88 -50.97 10.69
N LEU A 4 -18.82 -50.02 10.67
CA LEU A 4 -18.64 -48.74 9.98
C LEU A 4 -17.82 -47.75 10.84
N LEU A 5 -17.93 -47.84 12.16
CA LEU A 5 -17.14 -47.04 13.10
C LEU A 5 -15.68 -47.53 13.18
N GLY A 6 -15.43 -48.82 12.95
CA GLY A 6 -14.08 -49.40 12.86
C GLY A 6 -13.29 -49.04 11.58
N ILE A 7 -13.82 -48.17 10.72
CA ILE A 7 -13.10 -47.63 9.54
C ILE A 7 -12.13 -46.52 9.95
N ALA A 8 -12.41 -45.80 11.03
CA ALA A 8 -11.51 -44.80 11.59
C ALA A 8 -10.39 -45.47 12.40
N GLU A 9 -9.17 -44.92 12.34
CA GLU A 9 -8.09 -45.35 13.24
C GLU A 9 -8.46 -45.05 14.72
N PRO A 10 -7.92 -45.79 15.71
CA PRO A 10 -8.34 -45.72 17.11
C PRO A 10 -8.24 -44.34 17.80
N ASP A 11 -7.63 -43.33 17.15
CA ASP A 11 -7.45 -41.96 17.64
C ASP A 11 -7.99 -40.88 16.66
N ASP A 12 -8.72 -41.27 15.60
CA ASP A 12 -9.31 -40.33 14.65
C ASP A 12 -10.77 -40.01 14.98
N ASP A 13 -10.94 -39.29 16.10
CA ASP A 13 -12.24 -38.78 16.58
C ASP A 13 -12.97 -37.93 15.53
N GLU A 14 -12.23 -37.33 14.58
CA GLU A 14 -12.79 -36.48 13.54
C GLU A 14 -13.43 -37.31 12.40
N THR A 15 -12.77 -38.39 11.99
CA THR A 15 -13.33 -39.35 11.03
C THR A 15 -14.47 -40.14 11.66
N LEU A 16 -14.36 -40.52 12.94
CA LEU A 16 -15.46 -41.09 13.72
C LEU A 16 -16.67 -40.15 13.77
N GLY A 17 -16.45 -38.86 14.03
CA GLY A 17 -17.51 -37.85 14.05
C GLY A 17 -18.21 -37.68 12.70
N LYS A 18 -17.46 -37.62 11.60
CA LYS A 18 -18.03 -37.51 10.23
C LYS A 18 -18.80 -38.76 9.81
N ILE A 19 -18.32 -39.95 10.18
CA ILE A 19 -19.05 -41.20 9.97
C ILE A 19 -20.33 -41.20 10.82
N GLY A 20 -20.23 -40.76 12.08
CA GLY A 20 -21.38 -40.60 12.98
C GLY A 20 -22.46 -39.67 12.43
N ASP A 21 -22.08 -38.49 11.94
CA ASP A 21 -22.99 -37.50 11.35
C ASP A 21 -23.65 -38.00 10.06
N LEU A 22 -22.90 -38.73 9.21
CA LEU A 22 -23.42 -39.35 8.01
C LEU A 22 -24.46 -40.42 8.36
N LEU A 23 -24.16 -41.28 9.34
CA LEU A 23 -25.07 -42.32 9.82
C LEU A 23 -26.33 -41.71 10.47
N ALA A 24 -26.19 -40.67 11.28
CA ALA A 24 -27.31 -39.98 11.91
C ALA A 24 -28.28 -39.38 10.86
N ARG A 25 -27.75 -38.79 9.78
CA ARG A 25 -28.56 -38.27 8.66
C ARG A 25 -29.26 -39.39 7.89
N LEU A 26 -28.58 -40.50 7.63
CA LEU A 26 -29.17 -41.63 6.89
C LEU A 26 -30.29 -42.31 7.68
N ILE A 27 -30.14 -42.41 9.01
CA ILE A 27 -31.18 -42.92 9.91
C ILE A 27 -32.37 -41.96 9.95
N SER A 28 -32.13 -40.65 10.04
CA SER A 28 -33.18 -39.64 10.01
C SER A 28 -33.99 -39.64 8.71
N ASP A 29 -33.34 -39.97 7.59
CA ASP A 29 -33.96 -40.01 6.26
C ASP A 29 -34.57 -41.39 5.89
N GLN A 30 -34.56 -42.37 6.80
CA GLN A 30 -34.98 -43.77 6.55
C GLN A 30 -34.34 -44.41 5.30
N ARG A 31 -33.10 -44.04 4.97
CA ARG A 31 -32.38 -44.61 3.83
C ARG A 31 -31.57 -45.84 4.23
N PRO A 32 -31.37 -46.81 3.33
CA PRO A 32 -30.52 -47.96 3.60
C PRO A 32 -29.08 -47.50 3.88
N LEU A 33 -28.43 -48.13 4.85
CA LEU A 33 -27.05 -47.85 5.21
C LEU A 33 -26.11 -48.18 4.04
N PRO A 34 -25.13 -47.32 3.73
CA PRO A 34 -24.19 -47.55 2.64
C PRO A 34 -23.28 -48.75 2.91
N GLU A 35 -22.94 -49.45 1.84
CA GLU A 35 -21.96 -50.55 1.83
C GLU A 35 -20.60 -50.10 2.41
N ILE A 36 -20.03 -50.91 3.30
CA ILE A 36 -18.77 -50.64 4.02
C ILE A 36 -17.62 -50.32 3.05
N ASP A 37 -17.54 -51.05 1.94
CA ASP A 37 -16.50 -50.84 0.93
C ASP A 37 -16.68 -49.53 0.14
N ALA A 38 -17.91 -49.03 -0.01
CA ALA A 38 -18.17 -47.74 -0.63
C ALA A 38 -17.72 -46.59 0.28
N VAL A 39 -17.97 -46.69 1.59
CA VAL A 39 -17.49 -45.73 2.60
C VAL A 39 -15.96 -45.76 2.68
N ARG A 40 -15.35 -46.95 2.70
CA ARG A 40 -13.89 -47.11 2.71
C ARG A 40 -13.23 -46.53 1.44
N ARG A 41 -13.86 -46.68 0.28
CA ARG A 41 -13.41 -46.06 -0.99
C ARG A 41 -13.55 -44.54 -0.99
N LEU A 42 -14.64 -44.00 -0.43
CA LEU A 42 -14.83 -42.55 -0.26
C LEU A 42 -13.79 -41.94 0.68
N VAL A 43 -13.49 -42.61 1.79
CA VAL A 43 -12.46 -42.18 2.75
C VAL A 43 -11.06 -42.28 2.13
N LYS A 44 -10.74 -43.37 1.42
CA LYS A 44 -9.45 -43.51 0.69
C LYS A 44 -9.29 -42.55 -0.48
N ALA A 45 -10.35 -42.28 -1.24
CA ALA A 45 -10.33 -41.32 -2.34
C ALA A 45 -10.29 -39.85 -1.84
N GLY A 46 -10.79 -39.60 -0.63
CA GLY A 46 -10.70 -38.32 0.07
C GLY A 46 -9.39 -38.11 0.83
N ALA A 47 -8.57 -39.14 1.05
CA ALA A 47 -7.32 -39.05 1.81
C ALA A 47 -6.34 -37.96 1.34
N PRO A 48 -6.15 -37.70 0.03
CA PRO A 48 -5.32 -36.57 -0.43
C PRO A 48 -5.97 -35.19 -0.23
N VAL A 49 -7.29 -35.14 -0.10
CA VAL A 49 -8.08 -33.92 0.22
C VAL A 49 -8.06 -33.64 1.73
N LEU A 50 -7.82 -34.66 2.55
CA LEU A 50 -7.78 -34.60 4.02
C LEU A 50 -6.44 -34.11 4.59
N GLU A 51 -5.36 -34.09 3.80
CA GLU A 51 -4.06 -33.55 4.19
C GLU A 51 -3.92 -32.07 3.81
N HIS A 52 -4.72 -31.22 4.44
CA HIS A 52 -4.50 -29.78 4.33
C HIS A 52 -3.14 -29.39 4.92
N PRO A 53 -2.28 -28.69 4.17
CA PRO A 53 -0.97 -28.28 4.67
C PRO A 53 -1.10 -27.31 5.84
N VAL A 54 -0.07 -27.28 6.68
CA VAL A 54 0.12 -26.21 7.64
C VAL A 54 0.27 -24.86 6.92
N MET A 55 -0.24 -23.81 7.54
CA MET A 55 -0.22 -22.47 6.94
C MET A 55 1.19 -22.00 6.61
N ASP A 56 2.22 -22.48 7.31
CA ASP A 56 3.62 -22.16 7.00
C ASP A 56 4.00 -22.51 5.56
N ALA A 57 3.68 -23.75 5.15
CA ALA A 57 3.89 -24.22 3.78
C ALA A 57 3.02 -23.47 2.76
N VAL A 58 1.78 -23.12 3.15
CA VAL A 58 0.88 -22.30 2.32
C VAL A 58 1.47 -20.89 2.11
N PHE A 59 2.06 -20.30 3.14
CA PHE A 59 2.72 -19.01 3.05
C PHE A 59 3.93 -19.06 2.12
N ASP A 60 4.74 -20.11 2.20
CA ASP A 60 5.91 -20.27 1.32
C ASP A 60 5.51 -20.44 -0.15
N ALA A 61 4.52 -21.29 -0.43
CA ALA A 61 3.97 -21.44 -1.77
C ALA A 61 3.40 -20.11 -2.31
N PHE A 62 2.66 -19.38 -1.49
CA PHE A 62 2.11 -18.08 -1.86
C PHE A 62 3.21 -17.05 -2.17
N LEU A 63 4.23 -16.94 -1.31
CA LEU A 63 5.33 -15.99 -1.52
C LEU A 63 6.16 -16.37 -2.75
N ALA A 64 6.44 -17.65 -2.98
CA ALA A 64 7.15 -18.13 -4.18
C ALA A 64 6.41 -17.75 -5.47
N LEU A 65 5.09 -17.92 -5.49
CA LEU A 65 4.25 -17.48 -6.61
C LEU A 65 4.28 -15.96 -6.78
N LYS A 66 4.02 -15.20 -5.71
CA LYS A 66 3.94 -13.73 -5.81
C LYS A 66 5.28 -13.09 -6.18
N ASN A 67 6.41 -13.67 -5.78
CA ASN A 67 7.72 -13.18 -6.19
C ASN A 67 7.87 -13.10 -7.73
N ARG A 68 7.20 -13.99 -8.47
CA ARG A 68 7.25 -14.06 -9.93
C ARG A 68 6.16 -13.24 -10.62
N THR A 69 5.00 -13.09 -9.98
CA THR A 69 3.81 -12.50 -10.62
C THR A 69 3.58 -11.03 -10.28
N VAL A 70 4.06 -10.53 -9.13
CA VAL A 70 3.77 -9.15 -8.69
C VAL A 70 5.01 -8.27 -8.66
N SER A 71 4.80 -6.95 -8.65
CA SER A 71 5.90 -5.99 -8.53
C SER A 71 6.70 -6.21 -7.24
N ARG A 72 8.00 -5.90 -7.27
CA ARG A 72 8.93 -6.02 -6.13
C ARG A 72 8.39 -5.38 -4.85
N ASN A 73 7.74 -4.22 -4.95
CA ASN A 73 7.16 -3.53 -3.79
C ASN A 73 5.95 -4.26 -3.20
N MET A 74 5.12 -4.83 -4.07
CA MET A 74 3.97 -5.60 -3.62
C MET A 74 4.42 -6.89 -2.94
N TYR A 75 5.41 -7.57 -3.52
CA TYR A 75 6.03 -8.75 -2.90
C TYR A 75 6.59 -8.43 -1.51
N ARG A 76 7.40 -7.37 -1.37
CA ARG A 76 7.95 -6.95 -0.06
C ARG A 76 6.87 -6.68 0.97
N SER A 77 5.73 -6.15 0.55
CA SER A 77 4.59 -5.90 1.45
C SER A 77 3.96 -7.22 1.92
N TYR A 78 3.73 -8.18 1.00
CA TYR A 78 3.24 -9.51 1.37
C TYR A 78 4.22 -10.27 2.25
N GLU A 79 5.50 -10.30 1.88
CA GLU A 79 6.57 -10.94 2.65
C GLU A 79 6.68 -10.33 4.05
N SER A 80 6.60 -9.00 4.18
CA SER A 80 6.57 -8.34 5.48
C SER A 80 5.34 -8.73 6.32
N HIS A 81 4.14 -8.78 5.73
CA HIS A 81 2.94 -9.19 6.48
C HIS A 81 3.03 -10.65 6.93
N VAL A 82 3.49 -11.54 6.05
CA VAL A 82 3.68 -12.97 6.35
C VAL A 82 4.70 -13.12 7.47
N ARG A 83 5.90 -12.58 7.30
CA ARG A 83 7.01 -12.77 8.24
C ARG A 83 6.75 -12.16 9.61
N LEU A 84 6.15 -10.96 9.66
CA LEU A 84 6.00 -10.21 10.91
C LEU A 84 4.72 -10.54 11.67
N TYR A 85 3.62 -10.88 10.97
CA TYR A 85 2.30 -10.96 11.60
C TYR A 85 1.60 -12.31 11.36
N LEU A 86 1.64 -12.87 10.15
CA LEU A 86 0.88 -14.10 9.88
C LEU A 86 1.62 -15.35 10.37
N ARG A 87 2.88 -15.51 9.99
CA ARG A 87 3.70 -16.70 10.30
C ARG A 87 3.87 -16.95 11.80
N PRO A 88 4.18 -15.94 12.64
CA PRO A 88 4.38 -16.18 14.08
C PRO A 88 3.16 -16.75 14.79
N HIS A 89 1.95 -16.41 14.35
CA HIS A 89 0.71 -16.80 15.02
C HIS A 89 -0.04 -17.93 14.32
N LEU A 90 -0.04 -17.93 12.98
CA LEU A 90 -0.87 -18.84 12.19
C LEU A 90 -0.07 -19.96 11.53
N GLY A 91 1.27 -19.89 11.46
CA GLY A 91 2.08 -20.81 10.66
C GLY A 91 1.90 -22.29 11.03
N ARG A 92 1.74 -22.58 12.33
CA ARG A 92 1.57 -23.96 12.83
C ARG A 92 0.15 -24.51 12.67
N VAL A 93 -0.83 -23.66 12.35
CA VAL A 93 -2.22 -24.06 12.20
C VAL A 93 -2.40 -24.73 10.84
N ARG A 94 -3.12 -25.85 10.78
CA ARG A 94 -3.53 -26.45 9.50
C ARG A 94 -4.53 -25.55 8.77
N ARG A 95 -4.46 -25.48 7.44
CA ARG A 95 -5.30 -24.57 6.63
C ARG A 95 -6.82 -24.76 6.85
N ASP A 96 -7.27 -25.99 7.02
CA ASP A 96 -8.66 -26.38 7.31
C ASP A 96 -9.11 -26.04 8.74
N ARG A 97 -8.19 -26.13 9.70
CA ARG A 97 -8.44 -25.83 11.11
C ARG A 97 -8.29 -24.34 11.44
N LEU A 98 -8.05 -23.49 10.45
CA LEU A 98 -7.99 -22.04 10.66
C LEU A 98 -9.39 -21.52 11.00
N ARG A 99 -9.54 -20.91 12.19
CA ARG A 99 -10.81 -20.38 12.69
C ARG A 99 -10.70 -18.88 12.96
N VAL A 100 -11.85 -18.22 13.08
CA VAL A 100 -11.95 -16.78 13.41
C VAL A 100 -11.18 -16.48 14.71
N GLY A 101 -11.29 -17.33 15.73
CA GLY A 101 -10.56 -17.18 16.99
C GLY A 101 -9.03 -17.13 16.85
N HIS A 102 -8.44 -17.87 15.89
CA HIS A 102 -6.99 -17.77 15.64
C HIS A 102 -6.60 -16.39 15.08
N LEU A 103 -7.46 -15.81 14.24
CA LEU A 103 -7.20 -14.48 13.67
C LEU A 103 -7.44 -13.39 14.70
N GLU A 104 -8.47 -13.52 15.53
CA GLU A 104 -8.74 -12.60 16.64
C GLU A 104 -7.57 -12.59 17.63
N ALA A 105 -7.10 -13.76 18.07
CA ALA A 105 -5.92 -13.88 18.93
C ALA A 105 -4.65 -13.29 18.29
N MET A 106 -4.45 -13.48 16.98
CA MET A 106 -3.35 -12.84 16.26
C MET A 106 -3.46 -11.32 16.29
N PHE A 107 -4.64 -10.75 16.02
CA PHE A 107 -4.81 -9.30 16.01
C PHE A 107 -4.71 -8.69 17.41
N GLU A 108 -5.20 -9.39 18.43
CA GLU A 108 -5.05 -9.03 19.84
C GLU A 108 -3.57 -8.99 20.24
N ALA A 109 -2.80 -10.03 19.93
CA ALA A 109 -1.35 -10.06 20.19
C ALA A 109 -0.59 -8.90 19.50
N ILE A 110 -1.04 -8.45 18.32
CA ILE A 110 -0.47 -7.27 17.66
C ILE A 110 -0.79 -5.98 18.44
N VAL A 111 -2.00 -5.86 18.98
CA VAL A 111 -2.42 -4.71 19.79
C VAL A 111 -1.66 -4.69 21.11
N GLU A 112 -1.57 -5.81 21.83
CA GLU A 112 -0.77 -5.95 23.05
C GLU A 112 0.69 -5.56 22.79
N ARG A 113 1.26 -6.01 21.67
CA ARG A 113 2.63 -5.64 21.30
C ARG A 113 2.80 -4.13 21.10
N ASN A 114 1.78 -3.44 20.57
CA ASN A 114 1.81 -1.98 20.42
C ASN A 114 1.83 -1.28 21.77
N GLU A 115 1.08 -1.78 22.75
CA GLU A 115 1.04 -1.25 24.12
C GLU A 115 2.40 -1.38 24.79
N VAL A 116 3.05 -2.55 24.69
CA VAL A 116 4.42 -2.74 25.18
C VAL A 116 5.41 -1.77 24.53
N ILE A 117 5.28 -1.52 23.21
CA ILE A 117 6.13 -0.55 22.51
C ILE A 117 5.91 0.86 23.06
N ALA A 118 4.66 1.24 23.35
CA ALA A 118 4.32 2.54 23.91
C ALA A 118 4.87 2.71 25.34
N GLU A 119 4.66 1.70 26.18
CA GLU A 119 5.15 1.67 27.56
C GLU A 119 6.68 1.77 27.60
N PHE A 120 7.39 0.97 26.81
CA PHE A 120 8.85 0.94 26.81
C PHE A 120 9.43 2.29 26.37
N ARG A 121 8.76 3.00 25.46
CA ARG A 121 9.14 4.36 25.05
C ARG A 121 8.88 5.40 26.14
N ALA A 122 7.82 5.25 26.92
CA ALA A 122 7.47 6.14 28.02
C ALA A 122 8.31 5.88 29.28
N SER A 123 8.87 4.68 29.43
CA SER A 123 9.53 4.22 30.67
C SER A 123 10.78 4.99 31.11
N GLY A 124 11.39 5.79 30.24
CA GLY A 124 12.64 6.51 30.52
C GLY A 124 13.91 5.64 30.64
N ASP A 125 13.76 4.32 30.80
CA ASP A 125 14.87 3.37 30.86
C ASP A 125 15.50 3.18 29.47
N ARG A 126 16.80 3.48 29.38
CA ARG A 126 17.58 3.39 28.14
C ARG A 126 17.60 1.97 27.57
N ARG A 127 17.55 0.92 28.40
CA ARG A 127 17.52 -0.49 27.96
C ARG A 127 16.19 -0.84 27.30
N LYS A 128 15.08 -0.50 27.95
CA LYS A 128 13.72 -0.72 27.40
C LYS A 128 13.52 0.07 26.10
N ILE A 129 13.96 1.32 26.06
CA ILE A 129 13.89 2.16 24.85
C ILE A 129 14.74 1.55 23.72
N ALA A 130 15.93 1.04 24.02
CA ALA A 130 16.80 0.40 23.02
C ALA A 130 16.14 -0.86 22.43
N ALA A 131 15.43 -1.66 23.24
CA ALA A 131 14.76 -2.88 22.79
C ALA A 131 13.64 -2.63 21.76
N VAL A 132 12.97 -1.47 21.81
CA VAL A 132 11.86 -1.11 20.90
C VAL A 132 12.21 -0.03 19.88
N LYS A 133 13.49 0.41 19.81
CA LYS A 133 13.94 1.56 19.00
C LYS A 133 13.45 1.52 17.55
N TRP A 134 13.52 0.36 16.91
CA TRP A 134 13.18 0.18 15.48
C TRP A 134 11.77 -0.38 15.23
N GLN A 135 10.98 -0.57 16.28
CA GLN A 135 9.65 -1.16 16.19
C GLN A 135 8.61 -0.04 16.06
N ARG A 136 7.70 -0.16 15.09
CA ARG A 136 6.62 0.82 14.92
C ARG A 136 5.30 0.19 15.33
N PRO A 137 4.48 0.88 16.13
CA PRO A 137 3.13 0.42 16.42
C PRO A 137 2.33 0.23 15.14
N VAL A 138 1.54 -0.84 15.09
CA VAL A 138 0.71 -1.22 13.97
C VAL A 138 -0.65 -0.56 14.10
N GLY A 139 -0.93 0.44 13.26
CA GLY A 139 -2.25 1.09 13.24
C GLY A 139 -3.33 0.27 12.52
N PRO A 140 -4.63 0.66 12.65
CA PRO A 140 -5.76 -0.06 12.07
C PRO A 140 -5.63 -0.36 10.58
N ALA A 141 -5.15 0.60 9.79
CA ALA A 141 -4.95 0.42 8.35
C ALA A 141 -3.96 -0.72 8.02
N SER A 142 -2.96 -0.96 8.88
CA SER A 142 -2.00 -2.05 8.69
C SER A 142 -2.56 -3.40 9.12
N LEU A 143 -3.45 -3.44 10.13
CA LEU A 143 -4.22 -4.65 10.47
C LEU A 143 -5.08 -5.08 9.28
N HIS A 144 -5.82 -4.14 8.68
CA HIS A 144 -6.61 -4.40 7.47
C HIS A 144 -5.76 -4.88 6.30
N ARG A 145 -4.58 -4.30 6.06
CA ARG A 145 -3.65 -4.79 5.01
C ARG A 145 -3.15 -6.21 5.26
N SER A 146 -2.89 -6.56 6.51
CA SER A 146 -2.49 -7.92 6.90
C SER A 146 -3.63 -8.91 6.72
N LYS A 147 -4.86 -8.53 7.11
CA LYS A 147 -6.10 -9.28 6.82
C LYS A 147 -6.30 -9.51 5.32
N GLU A 148 -6.17 -8.47 4.50
CA GLU A 148 -6.34 -8.62 3.04
C GLU A 148 -5.25 -9.50 2.42
N THR A 149 -4.04 -9.52 2.99
CA THR A 149 -2.98 -10.46 2.58
C THR A 149 -3.39 -11.89 2.89
N LEU A 150 -3.88 -12.17 4.10
CA LEU A 150 -4.39 -13.50 4.46
C LEU A 150 -5.57 -13.92 3.60
N ARG A 151 -6.48 -12.98 3.30
CA ARG A 151 -7.60 -13.22 2.39
C ARG A 151 -7.11 -13.62 1.00
N ALA A 152 -6.08 -12.97 0.48
CA ALA A 152 -5.47 -13.30 -0.81
C ALA A 152 -4.73 -14.66 -0.79
N ILE A 153 -4.13 -15.03 0.35
CA ILE A 153 -3.48 -16.34 0.56
C ILE A 153 -4.51 -17.48 0.51
N LEU A 154 -5.65 -17.32 1.18
CA LEU A 154 -6.69 -18.35 1.25
C LEU A 154 -7.59 -18.40 0.01
N ARG A 155 -7.52 -17.40 -0.87
CA ARG A 155 -8.42 -17.30 -2.03
C ARG A 155 -8.34 -18.49 -2.99
N PRO A 156 -7.15 -18.96 -3.42
CA PRO A 156 -7.05 -20.12 -4.33
C PRO A 156 -7.70 -21.37 -3.76
N ALA A 157 -7.49 -21.67 -2.47
CA ALA A 157 -8.08 -22.85 -1.84
C ALA A 157 -9.62 -22.78 -1.77
N VAL A 158 -10.20 -21.58 -1.68
CA VAL A 158 -11.66 -21.41 -1.78
C VAL A 158 -12.14 -21.57 -3.21
N ASP A 159 -11.42 -21.00 -4.18
CA ASP A 159 -11.78 -21.09 -5.60
C ASP A 159 -11.65 -22.54 -6.13
N GLU A 160 -10.72 -23.33 -5.58
CA GLU A 160 -10.52 -24.76 -5.86
C GLU A 160 -11.48 -25.68 -5.07
N GLY A 161 -12.34 -25.13 -4.21
CA GLY A 161 -13.29 -25.90 -3.38
C GLY A 161 -12.66 -26.64 -2.19
N LEU A 162 -11.37 -26.44 -1.92
CA LEU A 162 -10.65 -27.01 -0.78
C LEU A 162 -11.05 -26.37 0.55
N LEU A 163 -11.62 -25.17 0.52
CA LEU A 163 -12.18 -24.49 1.70
C LEU A 163 -13.58 -24.00 1.37
N THR A 164 -14.55 -24.27 2.25
CA THR A 164 -15.94 -23.83 2.07
C THR A 164 -16.08 -22.32 2.03
N HIS A 165 -15.34 -21.61 2.87
CA HIS A 165 -15.37 -20.16 2.94
C HIS A 165 -14.03 -19.56 3.40
N ASN A 166 -13.81 -18.30 3.06
CA ASN A 166 -12.61 -17.57 3.46
C ASN A 166 -12.79 -16.98 4.88
N VAL A 167 -12.16 -17.62 5.87
CA VAL A 167 -12.24 -17.25 7.29
C VAL A 167 -11.81 -15.80 7.55
N ALA A 168 -10.85 -15.26 6.78
CA ALA A 168 -10.40 -13.88 6.94
C ALA A 168 -11.49 -12.85 6.67
N LYS A 169 -12.54 -13.18 5.90
CA LYS A 169 -13.68 -12.28 5.67
C LYS A 169 -14.54 -12.10 6.92
N LEU A 170 -14.60 -13.10 7.79
CA LEU A 170 -15.50 -13.15 8.94
C LEU A 170 -15.03 -12.26 10.09
N VAL A 171 -13.71 -12.06 10.22
CA VAL A 171 -13.11 -11.23 11.28
C VAL A 171 -13.48 -9.76 11.07
N LYS A 172 -14.02 -9.13 12.11
CA LYS A 172 -14.30 -7.70 12.15
C LYS A 172 -13.10 -6.98 12.81
N LEU A 173 -12.65 -5.90 12.16
CA LEU A 173 -11.54 -5.08 12.64
C LEU A 173 -12.02 -3.65 12.85
N PRO A 174 -11.37 -2.86 13.74
CA PRO A 174 -11.71 -1.46 13.94
C PRO A 174 -11.58 -0.68 12.63
N ALA A 175 -12.46 0.31 12.43
CA ALA A 175 -12.47 1.10 11.19
C ALA A 175 -11.14 1.84 11.01
N ALA A 176 -10.56 1.73 9.80
CA ALA A 176 -9.40 2.52 9.41
C ALA A 176 -9.85 3.77 8.67
N GLU A 177 -10.02 4.87 9.39
CA GLU A 177 -10.38 6.14 8.78
C GLU A 177 -9.22 6.71 7.96
N ARG A 178 -9.48 7.02 6.70
CA ARG A 178 -8.50 7.72 5.86
C ARG A 178 -8.50 9.21 6.24
N PRO A 179 -7.35 9.79 6.64
CA PRO A 179 -7.31 11.20 7.00
C PRO A 179 -7.69 12.05 5.79
N LYS A 180 -8.65 12.96 5.99
CA LYS A 180 -9.08 13.90 4.97
C LYS A 180 -8.07 15.06 4.89
N PRO A 181 -7.59 15.42 3.70
CA PRO A 181 -6.67 16.54 3.56
C PRO A 181 -7.36 17.85 3.96
N LYS A 182 -6.62 18.71 4.67
CA LYS A 182 -7.06 20.05 5.07
C LYS A 182 -6.06 21.10 4.61
N LEU A 183 -6.54 22.29 4.27
CA LEU A 183 -5.66 23.39 3.81
C LEU A 183 -4.88 24.02 4.97
N TRP A 184 -3.83 24.78 4.65
CA TRP A 184 -3.11 25.67 5.57
C TRP A 184 -3.58 27.13 5.45
N PRO A 185 -4.75 27.52 5.99
CA PRO A 185 -5.16 28.90 6.08
C PRO A 185 -4.36 29.65 7.17
N PRO A 186 -4.36 31.00 7.17
CA PRO A 186 -3.55 31.81 8.07
C PRO A 186 -3.71 31.47 9.56
N GLU A 187 -4.93 31.19 10.01
CA GLU A 187 -5.22 30.82 11.40
C GLU A 187 -4.54 29.53 11.83
N ARG A 188 -4.41 28.55 10.92
CA ARG A 188 -3.72 27.29 11.21
C ARG A 188 -2.21 27.46 11.21
N VAL A 189 -1.70 28.32 10.32
CA VAL A 189 -0.27 28.68 10.31
C VAL A 189 0.11 29.35 11.63
N ALA A 190 -0.69 30.31 12.09
CA ALA A 190 -0.48 30.96 13.39
C ALA A 190 -0.55 29.96 14.55
N LEU A 191 -1.53 29.05 14.55
CA LEU A 191 -1.62 28.00 15.56
C LEU A 191 -0.38 27.11 15.58
N TRP A 192 0.10 26.68 14.41
CA TRP A 192 1.32 25.87 14.28
C TRP A 192 2.56 26.63 14.75
N GLN A 193 2.72 27.91 14.39
CA GLN A 193 3.86 28.73 14.83
C GLN A 193 3.88 28.92 16.36
N ARG A 194 2.72 29.08 16.99
CA ARG A 194 2.63 29.21 18.46
C ARG A 194 2.86 27.90 19.21
N THR A 195 2.32 26.79 18.69
CA THR A 195 2.27 25.51 19.42
C THR A 195 3.32 24.50 18.99
N GLY A 196 3.95 24.70 17.83
CA GLY A 196 4.81 23.72 17.16
C GLY A 196 4.07 22.47 16.65
N LYS A 197 2.77 22.33 16.91
CA LYS A 197 1.98 21.13 16.58
C LYS A 197 1.23 21.31 15.27
N VAL A 198 1.34 20.32 14.38
CA VAL A 198 0.58 20.31 13.12
C VAL A 198 -0.89 19.98 13.43
N PRO A 199 -1.87 20.81 13.01
CA PRO A 199 -3.27 20.65 13.45
C PRO A 199 -3.96 19.36 12.98
N TYR A 200 -3.67 18.89 11.77
CA TYR A 200 -4.24 17.66 11.21
C TYR A 200 -3.16 16.78 10.58
N PRO A 201 -3.36 15.45 10.47
CA PRO A 201 -2.37 14.53 9.92
C PRO A 201 -1.95 14.83 8.47
N VAL A 202 -2.88 15.37 7.66
CA VAL A 202 -2.61 15.72 6.26
C VAL A 202 -3.00 17.17 6.03
N MET A 203 -1.98 18.02 5.92
CA MET A 203 -2.13 19.43 5.62
C MET A 203 -1.59 19.74 4.22
N VAL A 204 -2.36 20.51 3.45
CA VAL A 204 -2.12 20.85 2.05
C VAL A 204 -1.94 22.36 1.93
N TRP A 205 -0.99 22.80 1.11
CA TRP A 205 -0.75 24.23 0.88
C TRP A 205 -1.91 24.88 0.13
N THR A 206 -2.12 26.16 0.42
CA THR A 206 -2.94 27.06 -0.39
C THR A 206 -2.21 27.42 -1.68
N LYS A 207 -2.94 28.03 -2.63
CA LYS A 207 -2.34 28.50 -3.88
C LYS A 207 -1.31 29.61 -3.62
N GLU A 208 -1.58 30.49 -2.66
CA GLU A 208 -0.69 31.59 -2.26
C GLU A 208 0.61 31.06 -1.66
N GLN A 209 0.51 30.08 -0.76
CA GLN A 209 1.69 29.42 -0.17
C GLN A 209 2.51 28.66 -1.22
N THR A 210 1.83 27.99 -2.15
CA THR A 210 2.50 27.30 -3.26
C THR A 210 3.25 28.30 -4.13
N GLY A 211 2.63 29.44 -4.46
CA GLY A 211 3.29 30.53 -5.20
C GLY A 211 4.51 31.07 -4.46
N ALA A 212 4.35 31.43 -3.17
CA ALA A 212 5.45 31.94 -2.35
C ALA A 212 6.63 30.95 -2.25
N PHE A 213 6.35 29.64 -2.17
CA PHE A 213 7.39 28.63 -2.22
C PHE A 213 8.11 28.60 -3.58
N LEU A 214 7.37 28.68 -4.69
CA LEU A 214 7.96 28.70 -6.03
C LEU A 214 8.82 29.96 -6.26
N ASP A 215 8.38 31.12 -5.77
CA ASP A 215 9.18 32.36 -5.81
C ASP A 215 10.46 32.20 -5.00
N PHE A 216 10.39 31.59 -3.81
CA PHE A 216 11.55 31.32 -2.96
C PHE A 216 12.56 30.37 -3.63
N VAL A 217 12.09 29.32 -4.30
CA VAL A 217 12.96 28.32 -4.93
C VAL A 217 13.37 28.67 -6.36
N VAL A 218 13.11 29.88 -6.86
CA VAL A 218 13.34 30.25 -8.27
C VAL A 218 14.77 29.97 -8.76
N ASN A 219 15.77 30.17 -7.90
CA ASN A 219 17.19 29.94 -8.20
C ASN A 219 17.69 28.56 -7.73
N HIS A 220 16.81 27.71 -7.20
CA HIS A 220 17.18 26.40 -6.71
C HIS A 220 17.40 25.44 -7.90
N PRO A 221 18.44 24.57 -7.89
CA PRO A 221 18.70 23.63 -8.98
C PRO A 221 17.51 22.71 -9.33
N LEU A 222 16.66 22.41 -8.34
CA LEU A 222 15.45 21.60 -8.49
C LEU A 222 14.17 22.40 -8.80
N TYR A 223 14.26 23.71 -9.07
CA TYR A 223 13.10 24.52 -9.42
C TYR A 223 12.21 23.91 -10.51
N PRO A 224 12.76 23.40 -11.64
CA PRO A 224 11.94 22.80 -12.69
C PRO A 224 11.10 21.62 -12.18
N LEU A 225 11.66 20.80 -11.30
CA LEU A 225 10.96 19.67 -10.70
C LEU A 225 9.78 20.13 -9.82
N PHE A 226 10.03 21.10 -8.94
CA PHE A 226 9.00 21.63 -8.05
C PHE A 226 7.88 22.31 -8.82
N HIS A 227 8.23 23.14 -9.80
CA HIS A 227 7.29 23.81 -10.69
C HIS A 227 6.45 22.80 -11.48
N SER A 228 7.07 21.78 -12.08
CA SER A 228 6.34 20.72 -12.78
C SER A 228 5.37 19.98 -11.86
N ILE A 229 5.79 19.56 -10.67
CA ILE A 229 4.92 18.83 -9.72
C ILE A 229 3.73 19.70 -9.30
N ALA A 230 3.96 20.98 -8.98
CA ALA A 230 2.92 21.90 -8.54
C ALA A 230 1.80 22.10 -9.58
N HIS A 231 2.15 22.12 -10.88
CA HIS A 231 1.19 22.41 -11.94
C HIS A 231 0.62 21.18 -12.65
N THR A 232 1.29 20.03 -12.57
CA THR A 232 0.85 18.80 -13.26
C THR A 232 0.34 17.72 -12.31
N GLY A 233 0.63 17.84 -11.01
CA GLY A 233 0.26 16.84 -10.02
C GLY A 233 0.98 15.50 -10.20
N LEU A 234 2.20 15.52 -10.75
CA LEU A 234 3.07 14.35 -10.83
C LEU A 234 3.36 13.81 -9.44
N ARG A 235 3.30 12.48 -9.29
CA ARG A 235 3.78 11.85 -8.06
C ARG A 235 5.30 12.03 -7.99
N ARG A 236 5.86 12.14 -6.79
CA ARG A 236 7.31 12.30 -6.58
C ARG A 236 8.15 11.33 -7.41
N GLY A 237 7.78 10.05 -7.45
CA GLY A 237 8.47 9.04 -8.25
C GLY A 237 8.35 9.26 -9.76
N GLU A 238 7.20 9.73 -10.24
CA GLU A 238 6.97 10.08 -11.66
C GLU A 238 7.78 11.33 -12.06
N GLY A 239 7.88 12.33 -11.18
CA GLY A 239 8.72 13.51 -11.41
C GLY A 239 10.22 13.19 -11.43
N CYS A 240 10.69 12.38 -10.48
CA CYS A 240 12.10 11.95 -10.44
C CYS A 240 12.45 10.94 -11.54
N GLY A 241 11.45 10.26 -12.11
CA GLY A 241 11.63 9.25 -13.16
C GLY A 241 11.56 9.79 -14.58
N GLN A 242 11.46 11.10 -14.76
CA GLN A 242 11.35 11.69 -16.09
C GLN A 242 12.62 11.46 -16.92
N ARG A 243 12.42 10.95 -18.13
CA ARG A 243 13.48 10.74 -19.11
C ARG A 243 13.45 11.86 -20.14
N ARG A 244 14.60 12.17 -20.73
CA ARG A 244 14.71 13.15 -21.81
C ARG A 244 13.85 12.77 -23.03
N SER A 245 13.74 11.47 -23.33
CA SER A 245 12.90 10.96 -24.42
C SER A 245 11.41 11.24 -24.25
N ASP A 246 10.95 11.39 -23.00
CA ASP A 246 9.53 11.48 -22.64
C ASP A 246 9.14 12.93 -22.27
N THR A 247 10.09 13.85 -22.43
CA THR A 247 9.95 15.28 -22.14
C THR A 247 9.99 16.07 -23.44
N HIS A 248 8.83 16.50 -23.91
CA HIS A 248 8.66 17.23 -25.17
C HIS A 248 8.51 18.72 -24.90
N LEU A 249 9.64 19.42 -24.81
CA LEU A 249 9.70 20.84 -24.47
C LEU A 249 9.13 21.75 -25.57
N ASP A 250 9.23 21.32 -26.83
CA ASP A 250 8.70 21.96 -28.02
C ASP A 250 7.17 22.11 -27.99
N VAL A 251 6.48 21.07 -27.52
CA VAL A 251 5.00 21.05 -27.39
C VAL A 251 4.51 21.27 -25.96
N GLY A 252 5.42 21.46 -25.00
CA GLY A 252 5.11 21.70 -23.60
C GLY A 252 4.42 20.51 -22.92
N ALA A 253 4.86 19.28 -23.21
CA ALA A 253 4.24 18.06 -22.73
C ALA A 253 5.24 17.09 -22.08
N ILE A 254 4.75 16.36 -21.07
CA ILE A 254 5.49 15.28 -20.41
C ILE A 254 4.65 14.01 -20.50
N GLU A 255 5.26 12.91 -20.95
CA GLU A 255 4.67 11.57 -20.92
C GLU A 255 5.16 10.79 -19.69
N VAL A 256 4.21 10.27 -18.90
CA VAL A 256 4.56 9.54 -17.68
C VAL A 256 4.66 8.05 -18.01
N THR A 257 5.85 7.64 -18.45
CA THR A 257 6.16 6.24 -18.84
C THR A 257 6.95 5.49 -17.76
N ASN A 258 7.63 6.24 -16.89
CA ASN A 258 8.59 5.75 -15.90
C ASN A 258 8.40 6.43 -14.55
N GLN A 259 8.71 5.71 -13.48
CA GLN A 259 8.80 6.26 -12.13
C GLN A 259 9.99 5.64 -11.39
N ILE A 260 10.64 6.46 -10.56
CA ILE A 260 11.61 5.98 -9.56
C ILE A 260 10.86 5.56 -8.31
N VAL A 261 11.11 4.33 -7.89
CA VAL A 261 10.48 3.69 -6.74
C VAL A 261 11.56 3.30 -5.74
N GLN A 262 11.29 3.49 -4.45
CA GLN A 262 12.19 3.13 -3.37
C GLN A 262 11.81 1.76 -2.79
N TYR A 263 12.82 0.89 -2.62
CA TYR A 263 12.75 -0.47 -2.07
C TYR A 263 13.64 -0.56 -0.82
N GLY A 264 13.15 -0.03 0.31
CA GLY A 264 14.01 0.11 1.50
C GLY A 264 15.12 1.12 1.24
N TRP A 265 16.38 0.65 1.22
CA TRP A 265 17.56 1.48 0.94
C TRP A 265 17.88 1.62 -0.55
N GLU A 266 17.37 0.72 -1.39
CA GLU A 266 17.61 0.75 -2.83
C GLU A 266 16.54 1.58 -3.56
N THR A 267 16.90 2.07 -4.76
CA THR A 267 15.95 2.64 -5.71
C THR A 267 15.94 1.83 -6.99
N GLY A 268 14.78 1.72 -7.64
CA GLY A 268 14.68 1.13 -8.97
C GLY A 268 13.64 1.83 -9.83
N GLN A 269 13.61 1.45 -11.10
CA GLN A 269 12.65 1.97 -12.07
C GLN A 269 11.45 1.04 -12.17
N SER A 270 10.26 1.62 -12.32
CA SER A 270 9.02 0.89 -12.54
C SER A 270 8.16 1.61 -13.55
N LYS A 271 7.35 0.87 -14.31
CA LYS A 271 6.24 1.46 -15.06
C LYS A 271 5.18 1.99 -14.08
N PRO A 272 4.50 3.11 -14.38
CA PRO A 272 3.33 3.57 -13.64
C PRO A 272 2.22 2.53 -13.64
N LYS A 273 1.43 2.47 -12.55
CA LYS A 273 0.31 1.53 -12.42
C LYS A 273 -0.79 1.77 -13.47
N THR A 274 -0.88 2.99 -13.98
CA THR A 274 -1.79 3.38 -15.06
C THR A 274 -1.01 4.29 -16.01
N PRO A 275 -1.01 4.04 -17.32
CA PRO A 275 -0.43 4.97 -18.27
C PRO A 275 -1.20 6.30 -18.18
N ARG A 276 -0.50 7.38 -17.82
CA ARG A 276 -1.06 8.73 -17.92
C ARG A 276 -0.48 9.38 -19.16
N ARG A 277 -1.31 9.56 -20.18
CA ARG A 277 -0.97 10.42 -21.32
C ARG A 277 -1.46 11.84 -21.05
N ARG A 278 -0.53 12.79 -21.25
CA ARG A 278 -0.66 14.25 -21.16
C ARG A 278 -0.91 14.82 -19.76
N ALA A 279 0.17 15.29 -19.14
CA ALA A 279 0.10 16.56 -18.43
C ALA A 279 0.64 17.65 -19.36
N ARG A 280 -0.25 18.49 -19.90
CA ARG A 280 0.15 19.70 -20.61
C ARG A 280 0.42 20.74 -19.52
N SER A 281 1.63 21.30 -19.47
CA SER A 281 1.83 22.49 -18.65
C SER A 281 0.87 23.57 -19.17
N PRO A 282 0.19 24.36 -18.31
CA PRO A 282 -0.44 25.58 -18.78
C PRO A 282 0.64 26.36 -19.51
N SER A 283 0.43 26.61 -20.80
CA SER A 283 1.35 27.39 -21.60
C SER A 283 1.26 28.83 -21.12
N THR A 284 2.05 29.22 -20.14
CA THR A 284 2.54 30.60 -20.13
C THR A 284 3.49 30.68 -21.30
N ARG A 285 3.11 31.53 -22.25
CA ARG A 285 3.85 31.93 -23.44
C ARG A 285 5.27 32.32 -23.04
N THR A 286 6.13 31.33 -22.93
CA THR A 286 7.53 31.48 -22.56
C THR A 286 8.34 30.86 -23.68
N ARG A 287 8.17 31.45 -24.87
CA ARG A 287 9.16 31.31 -25.92
C ARG A 287 10.41 32.02 -25.41
N SER A 288 11.52 31.28 -25.38
CA SER A 288 12.82 31.66 -24.82
C SER A 288 12.95 31.49 -23.31
N TRP A 289 13.23 30.25 -22.90
CA TRP A 289 14.34 30.03 -21.97
C TRP A 289 15.27 29.00 -22.59
N TYR A 290 16.00 29.44 -23.63
CA TYR A 290 17.39 29.02 -23.73
C TYR A 290 18.10 29.67 -22.53
N CYS A 291 17.94 29.09 -21.34
CA CYS A 291 18.92 29.33 -20.30
C CYS A 291 20.14 28.55 -20.76
N GLY A 292 21.15 29.27 -21.24
CA GLY A 292 22.46 28.76 -21.65
C GLY A 292 23.25 28.14 -20.51
N CYS A 293 22.62 27.30 -19.69
CA CYS A 293 23.30 26.31 -18.89
C CYS A 293 23.70 25.17 -19.84
N SER A 294 24.74 25.43 -20.63
CA SER A 294 25.60 24.36 -21.10
C SER A 294 25.92 23.49 -19.89
N TRP A 295 25.46 22.24 -19.90
CA TRP A 295 25.95 21.22 -18.99
C TRP A 295 27.47 21.19 -19.18
N PRO A 296 28.30 21.53 -18.17
CA PRO A 296 29.73 21.52 -18.38
C PRO A 296 30.17 20.06 -18.46
N ALA A 297 30.48 19.64 -19.69
CA ALA A 297 31.38 18.54 -19.92
C ALA A 297 32.73 18.90 -19.28
N ARG A 298 32.94 18.36 -18.07
CA ARG A 298 34.20 18.09 -17.39
C ARG A 298 35.44 18.75 -18.03
N THR A 299 35.77 19.98 -17.63
CA THR A 299 37.15 20.54 -17.74
C THR A 299 37.43 21.50 -16.57
N ARG A 300 38.71 21.52 -16.17
CA ARG A 300 39.32 22.03 -14.92
C ARG A 300 39.19 23.57 -14.67
N PRO A 301 39.49 24.04 -13.44
CA PRO A 301 39.05 25.35 -12.94
C PRO A 301 40.02 26.48 -13.28
N LYS A 302 39.51 27.66 -13.64
CA LYS A 302 40.22 28.93 -13.43
C LYS A 302 39.26 30.04 -12.99
N ARG A 303 39.78 30.75 -11.99
CA ARG A 303 39.29 31.95 -11.30
C ARG A 303 38.85 33.04 -12.28
N ALA A 304 37.73 33.71 -11.98
CA ALA A 304 37.64 35.17 -11.97
C ALA A 304 36.26 35.57 -11.42
N TRP A 305 36.28 36.33 -10.33
CA TRP A 305 35.12 37.08 -9.85
C TRP A 305 34.98 38.32 -10.73
N ALA A 306 33.76 38.62 -11.20
CA ALA A 306 33.44 39.91 -11.77
C ALA A 306 32.04 40.33 -11.32
N THR A 307 32.04 41.24 -10.35
CA THR A 307 30.91 42.07 -9.94
C THR A 307 30.50 42.96 -11.10
N ILE A 308 29.22 42.96 -11.48
CA ILE A 308 28.64 44.04 -12.29
C ILE A 308 27.33 44.44 -11.63
N GLY A 309 27.32 45.69 -11.17
CA GLY A 309 26.17 46.36 -10.62
C GLY A 309 25.36 47.11 -11.66
N SER A 310 24.18 47.47 -11.19
CA SER A 310 23.37 48.64 -11.57
C SER A 310 22.34 48.48 -12.70
N ARG A 311 21.09 48.69 -12.25
CA ARG A 311 19.95 49.29 -12.94
C ARG A 311 19.43 48.57 -14.19
N THR A 312 18.43 47.74 -13.94
CA THR A 312 17.27 47.68 -14.84
C THR A 312 16.02 47.71 -13.97
N THR A 313 15.19 48.72 -14.18
CA THR A 313 13.90 48.93 -13.53
C THR A 313 13.00 47.70 -13.69
N TRP A 314 12.66 47.06 -12.57
CA TRP A 314 11.76 45.92 -12.53
C TRP A 314 10.30 46.39 -12.55
N CYS A 315 9.55 45.93 -13.55
CA CYS A 315 8.08 45.98 -13.51
C CYS A 315 7.58 44.98 -12.45
N SER A 316 6.95 45.49 -11.40
CA SER A 316 6.23 44.72 -10.39
C SER A 316 5.16 43.82 -11.02
N PRO A 317 5.14 42.49 -10.78
CA PRO A 317 4.04 41.62 -11.15
C PRO A 317 2.95 41.62 -10.06
N GLY A 318 2.44 42.80 -9.73
CA GLY A 318 1.14 42.94 -9.07
C GLY A 318 0.03 42.77 -10.12
N ARG A 319 -0.24 41.54 -10.58
CA ARG A 319 -1.46 41.13 -11.32
C ARG A 319 -1.40 39.64 -11.74
N THR A 320 -1.52 38.72 -10.78
CA THR A 320 -1.81 37.29 -11.08
C THR A 320 -3.17 36.82 -10.55
N THR A 321 -4.01 37.75 -10.10
CA THR A 321 -5.44 37.51 -9.88
C THR A 321 -6.25 37.99 -11.07
N ALA A 322 -6.21 37.25 -12.18
CA ALA A 322 -7.28 37.34 -13.17
C ALA A 322 -8.47 36.53 -12.65
N ARG A 323 -9.62 37.20 -12.56
CA ARG A 323 -10.93 36.67 -12.15
C ARG A 323 -11.21 35.31 -12.81
N CYS A 324 -11.46 34.30 -11.99
CA CYS A 324 -12.12 33.09 -12.44
C CYS A 324 -13.62 33.40 -12.54
N THR A 325 -14.05 33.98 -13.67
CA THR A 325 -15.47 34.13 -13.98
C THR A 325 -16.05 32.77 -14.35
N ARG A 326 -17.15 32.44 -13.68
CA ARG A 326 -18.01 31.26 -13.83
C ARG A 326 -18.37 31.06 -15.31
N LEU A 327 -17.85 30.03 -15.96
CA LEU A 327 -18.35 29.58 -17.27
C LEU A 327 -19.62 28.75 -17.02
N THR A 328 -20.78 29.41 -17.20
CA THR A 328 -22.08 28.76 -17.35
C THR A 328 -22.15 28.09 -18.72
N TRP A 329 -22.49 26.80 -18.74
CA TRP A 329 -22.77 26.05 -19.96
C TRP A 329 -24.03 26.60 -20.63
N ARG A 330 -23.92 27.07 -21.88
CA ARG A 330 -25.06 27.19 -22.80
C ARG A 330 -24.91 26.11 -23.86
N THR A 331 -25.87 25.19 -23.89
CA THR A 331 -26.12 24.27 -24.99
C THR A 331 -26.76 25.05 -26.13
N SER A 332 -26.13 25.06 -27.30
CA SER A 332 -26.76 25.49 -28.55
C SER A 332 -26.95 24.25 -29.42
N SER A 333 -28.20 23.84 -29.57
CA SER A 333 -28.69 22.95 -30.60
C SER A 333 -28.61 23.65 -31.96
N LEU A 334 -28.11 22.96 -32.98
CA LEU A 334 -28.31 23.32 -34.37
C LEU A 334 -29.02 22.15 -35.05
N GLY A 335 -30.15 22.47 -35.69
CA GLY A 335 -30.85 21.59 -36.62
C GLY A 335 -30.28 21.65 -38.02
#